data_AF-A0A126R3Q0-F1
#
_entry.id   AF-A0A126R3Q0-F1
#
_cell.length_a   1.000
_cell.length_b   1.000
_cell.length_c   1.000
_cell.angle_alpha   90.00
_cell.angle_beta   90.00
_cell.angle_gamma   90.00
#
_symmetry.space_group_name_H-M   'P 1'
#
loop_
_entity.id
_entity.type
_entity.pdbx_description
1 polymer ?
#
loop_
_entity_poly.entity_id
_entity_poly.type
_entity_poly.pdbx_seq_one_letter_code
_entity_poly.pdbx_strand_id
1 'polypeptide(L)'
;MTAAPWTMTTDEHWSAIVAVCESRDASWAEEIRKAGNGDKRWRLTEARNADMAQWHILAVLIARKLGIPTLIREELTGVGRPPNPTDREGWLGIVATARRALDKAVDGTPHYRNLYAIWRWAHLYVQVWAIPLLELRAAAFEQRDAA
;
A
#
# COMPACT_ATOMS: atom_id res chain seq x y z
N MET A 1 13.77 -19.12 -16.38
CA MET A 1 12.80 -18.81 -15.30
C MET A 1 13.00 -17.35 -14.90
N THR A 2 12.05 -16.47 -15.16
CA THR A 2 12.09 -15.09 -14.66
C THR A 2 11.88 -15.12 -13.15
N ALA A 3 12.84 -14.62 -12.39
CA ALA A 3 12.72 -14.48 -10.94
C ALA A 3 11.43 -13.74 -10.61
N ALA A 4 10.65 -14.26 -9.67
CA ALA A 4 9.38 -13.66 -9.33
C ALA A 4 9.60 -12.23 -8.79
N PRO A 5 8.73 -11.26 -9.10
CA PRO A 5 9.00 -9.83 -8.87
C PRO A 5 9.27 -9.44 -7.41
N TRP A 6 8.94 -10.29 -6.44
CA TRP A 6 9.27 -10.14 -5.02
C TRP A 6 10.72 -10.54 -4.64
N THR A 7 11.53 -11.03 -5.58
CA THR A 7 12.93 -11.39 -5.30
C THR A 7 13.84 -10.19 -5.04
N MET A 8 13.38 -8.97 -5.35
CA MET A 8 14.14 -7.73 -5.13
C MET A 8 13.90 -7.09 -3.76
N THR A 9 12.96 -7.57 -2.95
CA THR A 9 12.71 -6.99 -1.62
C THR A 9 13.85 -7.32 -0.66
N THR A 10 14.27 -6.34 0.12
CA THR A 10 15.37 -6.40 1.11
C THR A 10 14.94 -5.66 2.38
N ASP A 11 15.70 -5.81 3.47
CA ASP A 11 15.41 -5.11 4.74
C ASP A 11 15.39 -3.58 4.58
N GLU A 12 16.19 -3.03 3.66
CA GLU A 12 16.17 -1.59 3.37
C GLU A 12 14.84 -1.11 2.76
N HIS A 13 14.12 -2.00 2.07
CA HIS A 13 12.77 -1.72 1.59
C HIS A 13 11.78 -1.71 2.75
N TRP A 14 11.94 -2.61 3.74
CA TRP A 14 11.13 -2.59 4.94
C TRP A 14 11.34 -1.29 5.73
N SER A 15 12.60 -0.88 5.96
CA SER A 15 12.91 0.39 6.62
C SER A 15 12.29 1.59 5.89
N ALA A 16 12.33 1.60 4.55
CA ALA A 16 11.70 2.64 3.75
C ALA A 16 10.17 2.68 3.93
N ILE A 17 9.51 1.52 3.99
CA ILE A 17 8.06 1.42 4.26
C ILE A 17 7.73 1.95 5.65
N VAL A 18 8.46 1.50 6.68
CA VAL A 18 8.25 1.94 8.07
C VAL A 18 8.36 3.46 8.16
N ALA A 19 9.44 4.04 7.63
CA ALA A 19 9.67 5.48 7.65
C ALA A 19 8.53 6.26 6.94
N VAL A 20 8.02 5.75 5.82
CA VAL A 20 6.89 6.39 5.14
C VAL A 20 5.60 6.25 5.95
N CYS A 21 5.28 5.08 6.49
CA CYS A 21 4.09 4.89 7.31
C CYS A 21 4.07 5.84 8.52
N GLU A 22 5.19 5.93 9.24
CA GLU A 22 5.34 6.83 10.40
C GLU A 22 5.22 8.31 10.00
N SER A 23 5.94 8.71 8.95
CA SER A 23 5.92 10.10 8.45
C SER A 23 4.51 10.52 8.00
N ARG A 24 3.79 9.62 7.32
CA ARG A 24 2.43 9.89 6.84
C ARG A 24 1.43 9.96 7.97
N ASP A 25 1.49 9.04 8.93
CA ASP A 25 0.59 9.05 10.06
C ASP A 25 0.75 10.33 10.90
N ALA A 26 2.00 10.75 11.14
CA ALA A 26 2.30 12.02 11.78
C ALA A 26 1.75 13.23 10.99
N SER A 27 1.93 13.25 9.65
CA SER A 27 1.40 14.32 8.80
C SER A 27 -0.13 14.40 8.86
N TRP A 28 -0.82 13.26 8.80
CA TRP A 28 -2.28 13.21 8.88
C TRP A 28 -2.78 13.62 10.26
N ALA A 29 -2.14 13.15 11.34
CA ALA A 29 -2.50 13.54 12.69
C ALA A 29 -2.45 15.07 12.86
N GLU A 30 -1.43 15.72 12.30
CA GLU A 30 -1.29 17.17 12.33
C GLU A 30 -2.36 17.89 11.49
N GLU A 31 -2.67 17.40 10.29
CA GLU A 31 -3.74 17.97 9.46
C GLU A 31 -5.13 17.86 10.11
N ILE A 32 -5.44 16.69 10.69
CA ILE A 32 -6.69 16.43 11.41
C ILE A 32 -6.77 17.32 12.66
N ARG A 33 -5.67 17.48 13.39
CA ARG A 33 -5.60 18.38 14.56
C ARG A 33 -5.89 19.83 14.18
N LYS A 34 -5.31 20.32 13.08
CA LYS A 34 -5.57 21.69 12.55
C LYS A 34 -7.02 21.91 12.11
N ALA A 35 -7.73 20.86 11.71
CA ALA A 35 -9.09 20.97 11.22
C ALA A 35 -10.15 21.26 12.31
N GLY A 36 -9.80 21.14 13.60
CA GLY A 36 -10.74 21.35 14.70
C GLY A 36 -11.82 20.26 14.76
N ASN A 37 -13.07 20.65 14.99
CA ASN A 37 -14.23 19.75 15.05
C ASN A 37 -15.17 19.94 13.85
N GLY A 38 -15.95 18.92 13.51
CA GLY A 38 -16.98 18.95 12.46
C GLY A 38 -16.59 18.24 11.16
N ASP A 39 -17.36 18.51 10.09
CA ASP A 39 -17.29 17.79 8.81
C ASP A 39 -15.90 17.73 8.19
N LYS A 40 -15.13 18.82 8.28
CA LYS A 40 -13.77 18.87 7.75
C LYS A 40 -12.85 17.85 8.42
N ARG A 41 -12.95 17.72 9.76
CA ARG A 41 -12.19 16.73 10.52
C ARG A 41 -12.58 15.31 10.09
N TRP A 42 -13.88 15.04 9.97
CA TRP A 42 -14.38 13.73 9.54
C TRP A 42 -13.86 13.35 8.16
N ARG A 43 -13.97 14.24 7.15
CA ARG A 43 -13.45 13.98 5.80
C ARG A 43 -11.95 13.72 5.77
N LEU A 44 -11.16 14.43 6.58
CA LEU A 44 -9.71 14.21 6.68
C LEU A 44 -9.38 12.88 7.35
N THR A 45 -10.14 12.47 8.37
CA THR A 45 -10.00 11.15 8.98
C THR A 45 -10.28 10.04 7.97
N GLU A 46 -11.33 10.17 7.15
CA GLU A 46 -11.63 9.19 6.10
C GLU A 46 -10.54 9.15 5.03
N ALA A 47 -10.02 10.31 4.62
CA ALA A 47 -8.90 10.39 3.68
C ALA A 47 -7.63 9.73 4.24
N ARG A 48 -7.30 9.96 5.52
CA ARG A 48 -6.22 9.24 6.22
C ARG A 48 -6.45 7.74 6.18
N ASN A 49 -7.64 7.27 6.56
CA ASN A 49 -7.94 5.85 6.63
C ASN A 49 -7.76 5.16 5.27
N ALA A 50 -8.25 5.78 4.19
CA ALA A 50 -8.08 5.28 2.83
C ALA A 50 -6.61 5.24 2.41
N ASP A 51 -5.84 6.28 2.73
CA ASP A 51 -4.42 6.37 2.41
C ASP A 51 -3.57 5.36 3.19
N MET A 52 -3.77 5.26 4.51
CA MET A 52 -3.04 4.32 5.37
C MET A 52 -3.39 2.87 5.03
N ALA A 53 -4.63 2.56 4.66
CA ALA A 53 -5.01 1.22 4.22
C ALA A 53 -4.17 0.74 3.02
N GLN A 54 -3.93 1.62 2.04
CA GLN A 54 -3.11 1.31 0.87
C GLN A 54 -1.64 1.04 1.24
N TRP A 55 -1.07 1.82 2.16
CA TRP A 55 0.29 1.59 2.68
C TRP A 55 0.39 0.32 3.51
N HIS A 56 -0.60 0.01 4.33
CA HIS A 56 -0.61 -1.21 5.13
C HIS A 56 -0.64 -2.47 4.26
N ILE A 57 -1.36 -2.45 3.14
CA ILE A 57 -1.34 -3.55 2.16
C ILE A 57 0.08 -3.75 1.61
N LEU A 58 0.75 -2.67 1.19
CA LEU A 58 2.15 -2.74 0.72
C LEU A 58 3.09 -3.28 1.81
N ALA A 59 2.97 -2.78 3.04
CA ALA A 59 3.76 -3.20 4.18
C ALA A 59 3.59 -4.70 4.46
N VAL A 60 2.36 -5.20 4.44
CA VAL A 60 2.07 -6.63 4.68
C VAL A 60 2.66 -7.51 3.59
N LEU A 61 2.58 -7.09 2.33
CA LEU A 61 3.15 -7.84 1.21
C LEU A 61 4.68 -7.93 1.30
N ILE A 62 5.35 -6.82 1.63
CA ILE A 62 6.81 -6.77 1.80
C ILE A 62 7.23 -7.57 3.03
N ALA A 63 6.58 -7.35 4.19
CA ALA A 63 6.84 -8.07 5.43
C ALA A 63 6.76 -9.59 5.25
N ARG A 64 5.73 -10.08 4.56
CA ARG A 64 5.56 -11.51 4.27
C ARG A 64 6.68 -12.08 3.43
N LYS A 65 7.25 -11.31 2.51
CA LYS A 65 8.35 -11.77 1.65
C LYS A 65 9.69 -11.80 2.38
N LEU A 66 9.89 -10.85 3.28
CA LEU A 66 11.09 -10.78 4.11
C LEU A 66 11.04 -11.67 5.36
N GLY A 67 9.90 -12.32 5.63
CA GLY A 67 9.73 -13.14 6.83
C GLY A 67 9.68 -12.31 8.12
N ILE A 68 9.27 -11.04 8.04
CA ILE A 68 9.12 -10.18 9.22
C ILE A 68 8.08 -10.80 10.17
N PRO A 69 8.39 -10.93 11.47
CA PRO A 69 7.46 -11.44 12.46
C PRO A 69 6.09 -10.75 12.42
N THR A 70 5.04 -11.54 12.56
CA THR A 70 3.65 -11.04 12.55
C THR A 70 3.44 -9.92 13.56
N LEU A 71 4.00 -10.03 14.77
CA LEU A 71 3.87 -9.00 15.80
C LEU A 71 4.42 -7.63 15.33
N ILE A 72 5.64 -7.61 14.78
CA ILE A 72 6.28 -6.37 14.29
C ILE A 72 5.45 -5.75 13.14
N ARG A 73 4.93 -6.59 12.24
CA ARG A 73 4.03 -6.13 11.17
C ARG A 73 2.76 -5.50 11.73
N GLU A 74 2.17 -6.12 12.75
CA GLU A 74 0.91 -5.68 13.36
C GLU A 74 1.06 -4.41 14.19
N GLU A 75 2.21 -4.24 14.86
CA GLU A 75 2.57 -2.99 15.53
C GLU A 75 2.65 -1.83 14.53
N LEU A 76 3.22 -2.06 13.34
CA LEU A 76 3.29 -1.03 12.30
C LEU A 76 1.92 -0.70 11.70
N THR A 77 1.12 -1.71 11.34
CA THR A 77 -0.13 -1.48 10.61
C THR A 77 -1.31 -1.18 11.53
N GLY A 78 -1.27 -1.59 12.80
CA GLY A 78 -2.43 -1.62 13.68
C GLY A 78 -3.54 -2.57 13.20
N VAL A 79 -3.31 -3.34 12.13
CA VAL A 79 -4.28 -4.24 11.52
C VAL A 79 -3.58 -5.55 11.14
N GLY A 80 -4.03 -6.66 11.74
CA GLY A 80 -3.51 -8.02 11.50
C GLY A 80 -3.31 -8.36 10.03
N ARG A 81 -4.39 -8.14 9.27
CA ARG A 81 -4.47 -8.44 7.85
C ARG A 81 -5.44 -7.47 7.18
N PRO A 82 -4.98 -6.32 6.68
CA PRO A 82 -5.83 -5.41 5.92
C PRO A 82 -6.43 -6.17 4.72
N PRO A 83 -7.72 -5.99 4.42
CA PRO A 83 -8.33 -6.62 3.27
C PRO A 83 -7.68 -6.08 1.98
N ASN A 84 -7.51 -6.97 1.00
CA ASN A 84 -7.11 -6.54 -0.34
C ASN A 84 -8.26 -5.77 -1.01
N PRO A 85 -7.97 -4.83 -1.93
CA PRO A 85 -8.99 -4.17 -2.73
C PRO A 85 -9.84 -5.18 -3.51
N THR A 86 -11.13 -4.90 -3.58
CA THR A 86 -12.12 -5.73 -4.27
C THR A 86 -12.39 -5.29 -5.70
N ASP A 87 -11.90 -4.11 -6.09
CA ASP A 87 -12.10 -3.52 -7.41
C ASP A 87 -10.78 -3.01 -8.01
N ARG A 88 -10.83 -2.68 -9.31
CA ARG A 88 -9.69 -2.17 -10.06
C ARG A 88 -9.18 -0.83 -9.51
N GLU A 89 -10.08 0.06 -9.11
CA GLU A 89 -9.72 1.40 -8.65
C GLU A 89 -8.93 1.38 -7.34
N GLY A 90 -9.32 0.53 -6.40
CA GLY A 90 -8.60 0.34 -5.14
C GLY A 90 -7.20 -0.23 -5.35
N TRP A 91 -7.03 -1.16 -6.30
CA TRP A 91 -5.71 -1.66 -6.69
C TRP A 91 -4.84 -0.57 -7.34
N LEU A 92 -5.40 0.22 -8.25
CA LEU A 92 -4.69 1.35 -8.86
C LEU A 92 -4.35 2.44 -7.84
N GLY A 93 -5.19 2.63 -6.83
CA GLY A 93 -4.96 3.53 -5.71
C GLY A 93 -3.67 3.24 -4.95
N ILE A 94 -3.34 1.96 -4.75
CA ILE A 94 -2.07 1.55 -4.13
C ILE A 94 -0.87 2.06 -4.94
N VAL A 95 -0.89 1.88 -6.26
CA VAL A 95 0.19 2.34 -7.14
C VAL A 95 0.32 3.86 -7.15
N ALA A 96 -0.82 4.56 -7.22
CA ALA A 96 -0.84 6.02 -7.20
C ALA A 96 -0.31 6.58 -5.86
N THR A 97 -0.63 5.92 -4.76
CA THR A 97 -0.16 6.30 -3.42
C THR A 97 1.35 6.09 -3.25
N ALA A 98 1.87 4.96 -3.69
CA ALA A 98 3.32 4.73 -3.72
C ALA A 98 4.04 5.76 -4.61
N ARG A 99 3.45 6.10 -5.78
CA ARG A 99 3.99 7.12 -6.67
C ARG A 99 4.05 8.51 -6.02
N ARG A 100 2.96 8.93 -5.36
CA ARG A 100 2.91 10.22 -4.66
C ARG A 100 3.96 10.34 -3.57
N ALA A 101 4.21 9.27 -2.82
CA ALA A 101 5.27 9.29 -1.80
C ALA A 101 6.66 9.39 -2.43
N LEU A 102 6.90 8.67 -3.52
CA LEU A 102 8.14 8.78 -4.28
C LEU A 102 8.37 10.20 -4.82
N ASP A 103 7.34 10.82 -5.40
CA ASP A 103 7.44 12.19 -5.93
C ASP A 103 7.74 13.22 -4.82
N LYS A 104 7.27 12.98 -3.59
CA LYS A 104 7.58 13.81 -2.41
C LYS A 104 8.97 13.56 -1.84
N ALA A 105 9.50 12.35 -1.96
CA ALA A 105 10.80 11.95 -1.42
C ALA A 105 11.97 12.33 -2.33
N VAL A 106 11.88 13.46 -3.07
CA VAL A 106 12.80 13.99 -4.11
C VAL A 106 14.25 13.49 -4.03
N ASP A 107 14.90 13.29 -5.18
CA ASP A 107 16.28 12.79 -5.30
C ASP A 107 17.22 13.50 -4.30
N GLY A 108 17.85 12.72 -3.40
CA GLY A 108 18.61 13.21 -2.25
C GLY A 108 17.99 12.93 -0.87
N THR A 109 16.72 12.50 -0.81
CA THR A 109 16.07 12.07 0.45
C THR A 109 16.52 10.65 0.83
N PRO A 110 16.68 10.32 2.13
CA PRO A 110 16.84 8.94 2.56
C PRO A 110 15.74 8.06 1.97
N HIS A 111 16.11 6.88 1.47
CA HIS A 111 15.21 5.86 0.89
C HIS A 111 14.61 6.13 -0.50
N TYR A 112 14.93 7.23 -1.22
CA TYR A 112 14.38 7.48 -2.56
C TYR A 112 14.51 6.27 -3.51
N ARG A 113 15.71 5.68 -3.61
CA ARG A 113 15.97 4.50 -4.46
C ARG A 113 15.09 3.30 -4.09
N ASN A 114 14.87 3.10 -2.79
CA ASN A 114 14.07 1.98 -2.29
C ASN A 114 12.58 2.23 -2.55
N LEU A 115 12.11 3.47 -2.38
CA LEU A 115 10.73 3.85 -2.73
C LEU A 115 10.47 3.75 -4.23
N TYR A 116 11.47 4.07 -5.07
CA TYR A 116 11.38 3.87 -6.52
C TYR A 116 11.21 2.38 -6.87
N ALA A 117 12.01 1.51 -6.25
CA ALA A 117 11.91 0.06 -6.43
C ALA A 117 10.55 -0.48 -5.94
N ILE A 118 10.08 -0.05 -4.77
CA ILE A 118 8.77 -0.42 -4.20
C ILE A 118 7.64 0.03 -5.15
N TRP A 119 7.66 1.27 -5.64
CA TRP A 119 6.65 1.77 -6.56
C TRP A 119 6.61 0.95 -7.85
N ARG A 120 7.78 0.69 -8.46
CA ARG A 120 7.88 -0.12 -9.68
C ARG A 120 7.34 -1.54 -9.46
N TRP A 121 7.69 -2.15 -8.33
CA TRP A 121 7.18 -3.45 -7.94
C TRP A 121 5.66 -3.44 -7.75
N ALA A 122 5.12 -2.47 -7.00
CA ALA A 122 3.68 -2.34 -6.76
C ALA A 122 2.91 -2.18 -8.08
N HIS A 123 3.44 -1.38 -9.00
CA HIS A 123 2.89 -1.22 -10.34
C HIS A 123 2.82 -2.56 -11.09
N LEU A 124 3.93 -3.31 -11.14
CA LEU A 124 3.98 -4.61 -11.81
C LEU A 124 3.05 -5.64 -11.15
N TYR A 125 3.05 -5.72 -9.82
CA TYR A 125 2.17 -6.63 -9.07
C TYR A 125 0.70 -6.34 -9.38
N VAL A 126 0.30 -5.07 -9.35
CA VAL A 126 -1.09 -4.67 -9.61
C VAL A 126 -1.50 -4.99 -11.04
N GLN A 127 -0.70 -4.59 -12.03
CA GLN A 127 -1.05 -4.71 -13.44
C GLN A 127 -0.99 -6.14 -13.96
N VAL A 128 -0.02 -6.94 -13.50
CA VAL A 128 0.23 -8.28 -14.04
C VAL A 128 -0.46 -9.37 -13.24
N TRP A 129 -0.74 -9.15 -11.95
CA TRP A 129 -1.30 -10.19 -11.07
C TRP A 129 -2.65 -9.81 -10.49
N ALA A 130 -2.74 -8.69 -9.78
CA ALA A 130 -3.93 -8.39 -8.98
C ALA A 130 -5.18 -8.12 -9.84
N ILE A 131 -5.05 -7.25 -10.84
CA ILE A 131 -6.14 -6.89 -11.74
C ILE A 131 -6.57 -8.07 -12.63
N PRO A 132 -5.65 -8.78 -13.32
CA PRO A 132 -6.05 -9.94 -14.13
C PRO A 132 -6.77 -11.02 -13.32
N LEU A 133 -6.31 -11.29 -12.08
CA LEU A 133 -6.97 -12.26 -11.22
C LEU A 133 -8.39 -11.82 -10.81
N LEU A 134 -8.60 -10.52 -10.63
CA LEU A 134 -9.92 -9.95 -10.34
C LEU A 134 -10.88 -10.14 -11.52
N GLU A 135 -10.42 -9.82 -12.73
CA GLU A 135 -11.20 -9.96 -13.97
C GLU A 135 -11.56 -11.42 -14.25
N LEU A 136 -10.63 -12.36 -14.03
CA LEU A 136 -10.90 -13.79 -14.14
C LEU A 136 -11.96 -14.28 -13.14
N ARG A 137 -11.95 -13.77 -11.90
CA ARG A 137 -12.96 -14.13 -10.90
C ARG A 137 -14.33 -13.60 -11.30
N ALA A 138 -14.43 -12.36 -11.78
CA ALA A 138 -15.69 -11.79 -12.24
C ALA A 138 -16.29 -12.64 -13.37
N ALA A 139 -15.49 -13.00 -14.38
CA ALA A 139 -15.92 -13.86 -15.48
C ALA A 139 -16.39 -15.25 -15.00
N ALA A 140 -15.72 -15.84 -14.01
CA ALA A 140 -16.12 -17.14 -13.45
C ALA A 140 -17.45 -17.07 -12.67
N PHE A 141 -17.75 -15.96 -12.00
CA PHE A 141 -19.05 -15.75 -11.35
C PHE A 141 -20.17 -15.59 -12.38
N GLU A 142 -19.96 -14.80 -13.43
CA GLU A 142 -20.95 -14.63 -14.52
C GLU A 142 -21.27 -15.95 -15.21
N GLN A 143 -20.28 -16.82 -15.45
CA GLN A 143 -20.50 -18.14 -16.03
C GLN A 143 -21.32 -19.07 -15.12
N ARG A 144 -21.19 -18.94 -13.79
CA ARG A 144 -21.93 -19.75 -12.83
C ARG A 144 -23.38 -19.33 -12.72
N ASP A 145 -23.67 -18.04 -12.80
CA ASP A 145 -25.05 -17.52 -12.72
C ASP A 145 -25.83 -17.74 -14.03
N ALA A 146 -25.14 -18.04 -15.13
CA ALA A 146 -25.74 -18.34 -16.43
C ALA A 146 -26.03 -19.84 -16.70
N ALA A 147 -25.62 -20.74 -15.80
CA ALA A 147 -25.75 -22.20 -15.91
C ALA A 147 -26.84 -22.77 -14.98
#